data_AF-A0A915NN15-F1
#
_entry.id   AF-A0A915NN15-F1
#
_cell.length_a   1.000
_cell.length_b   1.000
_cell.length_c   1.000
_cell.angle_alpha   90.00
_cell.angle_beta   90.00
_cell.angle_gamma   90.00
#
_symmetry.space_group_name_H-M   'P 1'
#
loop_
_entity.id
_entity.type
_entity.pdbx_description
1 polymer ?
#
loop_
_entity_poly.entity_id
_entity_poly.type
_entity_poly.pdbx_seq_one_letter_code
_entity_poly.pdbx_strand_id
1 'polypeptide(L)'
;MVMCWLMADGIVDKHEKCHRNPPVFVGPRALHKLGIQYFYIPVENSEKGLSSVAMSRGYDYKDEVVITRETMADYDEWLKRFFEEHFHPEV
;
A
#
# COMPACT_ATOMS: atom_id res chain seq x y z
N MET A 1 1.14 14.57 1.87
CA MET A 1 2.42 13.98 2.32
C MET A 1 2.12 12.61 2.89
N VAL A 2 2.84 11.56 2.48
CA VAL A 2 2.64 10.20 3.01
C VAL A 2 3.20 10.10 4.42
N MET A 3 2.48 9.40 5.29
CA MET A 3 2.85 9.18 6.70
C MET A 3 3.11 7.69 6.90
N CYS A 4 4.23 7.37 7.56
CA CYS A 4 4.58 6.01 7.96
C CYS A 4 5.05 6.03 9.41
N TRP A 5 4.79 4.95 10.16
CA TRP A 5 5.13 4.85 11.58
C TRP A 5 5.35 3.40 12.00
N LEU A 6 5.98 3.21 13.16
CA LEU A 6 6.08 1.91 13.81
C LEU A 6 4.78 1.58 14.55
N MET A 7 4.34 0.32 14.42
CA MET A 7 3.14 -0.17 15.10
C MET A 7 3.38 -0.42 16.59
N ALA A 8 2.31 -0.31 17.39
CA ALA A 8 2.27 -0.74 18.78
C ALA A 8 2.30 -2.28 18.87
N ASP A 9 2.85 -2.81 19.96
CA ASP A 9 3.00 -4.26 20.14
C ASP A 9 1.67 -4.98 20.43
N GLY A 10 0.65 -4.24 20.91
CA GLY A 10 -0.70 -4.73 21.15
C GLY A 10 -1.71 -4.05 20.24
N ILE A 11 -2.24 -4.80 19.26
CA ILE A 11 -3.27 -4.32 18.33
C ILE A 11 -4.60 -4.95 18.71
N VAL A 12 -5.55 -4.11 19.16
CA VAL A 12 -6.92 -4.54 19.51
C VAL A 12 -7.82 -4.47 18.27
N ASP A 13 -7.75 -3.35 17.55
CA ASP A 13 -8.41 -3.16 16.26
C ASP A 13 -7.36 -2.80 15.22
N LYS A 14 -7.28 -3.60 14.16
CA LYS A 14 -6.35 -3.44 13.04
C LYS A 14 -6.75 -2.37 12.03
N HIS A 15 -7.98 -1.85 12.13
CA HIS A 15 -8.48 -0.76 11.28
C HIS A 15 -8.07 0.62 11.83
N GLU A 16 -7.65 0.68 13.09
CA GLU A 16 -7.12 1.89 13.70
C GLU A 16 -5.69 2.18 13.24
N LYS A 17 -5.16 3.36 13.60
CA LYS A 17 -3.80 3.74 13.19
C LYS A 17 -2.71 2.83 13.77
N CYS A 18 -2.96 2.23 14.93
CA CYS A 18 -2.06 1.29 15.61
C CYS A 18 -0.61 1.80 15.81
N HIS A 19 -0.36 3.12 15.87
CA HIS A 19 0.99 3.63 16.12
C HIS A 19 1.39 3.46 17.59
N ARG A 20 2.69 3.42 17.88
CA ARG A 20 3.21 3.48 19.24
C ARG A 20 2.74 4.75 19.98
N ASN A 21 2.79 4.72 21.31
CA ASN A 21 2.53 5.89 22.16
C ASN A 21 3.77 6.16 23.04
N PRO A 22 4.59 7.19 22.73
CA PRO A 22 4.41 8.20 21.68
C PRO A 22 4.63 7.65 20.25
N PRO A 23 4.08 8.32 19.20
CA PRO A 23 4.28 7.89 17.82
C PRO A 23 5.75 7.92 17.39
N VAL A 24 6.16 6.89 16.63
CA VAL A 24 7.50 6.81 16.03
C VAL A 24 7.35 6.84 14.52
N PHE A 25 7.56 8.02 13.92
CA PHE A 25 7.43 8.20 12.47
C PHE A 25 8.64 7.67 11.70
N VAL A 26 8.37 7.16 10.51
CA VAL A 26 9.36 6.58 9.59
C VAL A 26 9.40 7.44 8.33
N GLY A 27 10.59 7.94 7.99
CA GLY A 27 10.79 8.77 6.80
C GLY A 27 11.06 7.94 5.52
N PRO A 28 10.95 8.56 4.33
CA PRO A 28 11.16 7.88 3.04
C PRO A 28 12.52 7.19 2.90
N ARG A 29 13.57 7.74 3.53
CA ARG A 29 14.92 7.14 3.51
C ARG A 29 14.96 5.74 4.14
N ALA A 30 14.16 5.49 5.17
CA ALA A 30 14.08 4.17 5.80
C ALA A 30 13.34 3.18 4.89
N LEU A 31 12.25 3.61 4.26
CA LEU A 31 11.51 2.81 3.29
C LEU A 31 12.38 2.40 2.09
N HIS A 32 13.16 3.34 1.55
CA HIS A 32 14.07 3.07 0.43
C HIS A 32 15.14 2.02 0.78
N LYS A 33 15.63 1.99 2.03
CA LYS A 33 16.56 0.95 2.49
C LYS A 33 15.92 -0.44 2.55
N LEU A 34 14.59 -0.53 2.65
CA LEU A 34 13.81 -1.76 2.61
C LEU A 34 13.40 -2.14 1.18
N GLY A 35 13.81 -1.37 0.16
CA GLY A 35 13.40 -1.57 -1.24
C GLY A 35 12.02 -1.00 -1.59
N ILE A 36 11.35 -0.32 -0.65
CA ILE A 36 10.03 0.28 -0.87
C ILE A 36 10.19 1.62 -1.62
N GLN A 37 9.48 1.76 -2.74
CA GLN A 37 9.49 2.95 -3.59
C GLN A 37 8.16 3.71 -3.51
N TYR A 38 8.23 5.04 -3.63
CA TYR A 38 7.06 5.92 -3.58
C TYR A 38 7.10 6.93 -4.72
N PHE A 39 5.94 7.15 -5.35
CA PHE A 39 5.75 8.14 -6.40
C PHE A 39 4.51 8.97 -6.09
N TYR A 40 4.64 10.30 -6.12
CA TYR A 40 3.49 11.19 -6.03
C TYR A 40 2.94 11.46 -7.42
N ILE A 41 1.66 11.14 -7.65
CA ILE A 41 0.96 11.40 -8.91
C ILE A 41 -0.26 12.28 -8.60
N PRO A 42 -0.33 13.51 -9.13
CA PRO A 42 -1.52 14.36 -9.02
C PRO A 42 -2.73 13.69 -9.67
N VAL A 43 -3.91 13.81 -9.07
CA VAL A 43 -5.14 13.16 -9.54
C VAL A 43 -5.51 13.65 -10.94
N GLU A 44 -5.31 14.94 -11.21
CA GLU A 44 -5.58 15.60 -12.48
C GLU A 44 -4.68 15.08 -13.62
N ASN A 45 -3.57 14.43 -13.27
CA ASN A 45 -2.58 13.89 -14.21
C ASN A 45 -2.36 12.39 -13.99
N SER A 46 -3.33 11.70 -13.42
CA SER A 46 -3.23 10.29 -13.02
C SER A 46 -2.85 9.38 -14.18
N GLU A 47 -3.50 9.50 -15.34
CA GLU A 47 -3.22 8.66 -16.50
C GLU A 47 -1.77 8.77 -17.01
N LYS A 48 -1.30 10.01 -17.25
CA LYS A 48 0.06 10.24 -17.75
C LYS A 48 1.11 9.91 -16.69
N GLY A 49 0.85 10.26 -15.43
CA GLY A 49 1.74 9.96 -14.32
C GLY A 49 1.92 8.45 -14.10
N LEU A 50 0.81 7.70 -14.07
CA LEU A 50 0.84 6.24 -13.95
C LEU A 50 1.58 5.60 -15.13
N SER A 51 1.30 6.04 -16.35
CA SER A 51 1.96 5.52 -17.56
C SER A 51 3.47 5.78 -17.54
N SER A 52 3.89 6.97 -17.09
CA SER A 52 5.31 7.30 -16.97
C SER A 52 6.03 6.45 -15.91
N VAL A 53 5.40 6.22 -14.76
CA VAL A 53 5.96 5.35 -13.71
C VAL A 53 6.05 3.91 -14.22
N ALA A 54 4.97 3.38 -14.79
CA ALA A 54 4.91 2.01 -15.33
C ALA A 54 6.02 1.77 -16.37
N MET A 55 6.16 2.66 -17.34
CA MET A 55 7.22 2.58 -18.36
C MET A 55 8.63 2.62 -17.75
N SER A 56 8.87 3.48 -16.77
CA SER A 56 10.18 3.58 -16.11
C SER A 56 10.54 2.32 -15.29
N ARG A 57 9.53 1.55 -14.89
CA ARG A 57 9.66 0.38 -14.01
C ARG A 57 9.52 -0.95 -14.75
N GLY A 58 9.13 -0.94 -16.02
CA GLY A 58 8.82 -2.16 -16.79
C GLY A 58 7.54 -2.86 -16.32
N TYR A 59 6.54 -2.10 -15.87
CA TYR A 59 5.23 -2.66 -15.51
C TYR A 59 4.37 -2.79 -16.78
N ASP A 60 4.41 -3.96 -17.41
CA ASP A 60 3.77 -4.22 -18.71
C ASP A 60 2.27 -4.53 -18.62
N TYR A 61 1.78 -4.87 -17.42
CA TYR A 61 0.39 -5.23 -17.17
C TYR A 61 -0.26 -4.26 -16.17
N LYS A 62 -1.52 -3.91 -16.44
CA LYS A 62 -2.34 -3.05 -15.58
C LYS A 62 -3.79 -3.49 -15.66
N ASP A 63 -4.42 -3.66 -14.51
CA ASP A 63 -5.86 -3.80 -14.33
C ASP A 63 -6.36 -2.74 -13.33
N GLU A 64 -7.67 -2.77 -13.04
CA GLU A 64 -8.29 -1.92 -12.02
C GLU A 64 -9.20 -2.80 -11.17
N VAL A 65 -9.10 -2.65 -9.86
CA VAL A 65 -9.96 -3.32 -8.88
C VAL A 65 -10.62 -2.29 -7.98
N VAL A 66 -11.94 -2.39 -7.84
CA VAL A 66 -12.73 -1.62 -6.87
C VAL A 66 -13.10 -2.56 -5.74
N ILE A 67 -12.57 -2.31 -4.53
CA ILE A 67 -12.74 -3.19 -3.37
C ILE A 67 -13.86 -2.64 -2.47
N THR A 68 -15.09 -3.09 -2.70
CA THR A 68 -16.24 -2.88 -1.79
C THR A 68 -17.03 -4.18 -1.63
N ARG A 69 -17.92 -4.23 -0.63
CA ARG A 69 -18.80 -5.39 -0.41
C ARG A 69 -19.73 -5.66 -1.60
N GLU A 70 -20.05 -4.61 -2.35
CA GLU A 70 -20.94 -4.66 -3.51
C GLU A 70 -20.22 -5.10 -4.79
N THR A 71 -18.95 -4.71 -4.96
CA THR A 71 -18.19 -4.96 -6.20
C THR A 71 -17.33 -6.22 -6.14
N MET A 72 -16.98 -6.71 -4.95
CA MET A 72 -16.10 -7.85 -4.76
C MET A 72 -16.88 -9.04 -4.18
N ALA A 73 -17.05 -10.10 -4.98
CA ALA A 73 -17.52 -11.39 -4.47
C ALA A 73 -16.56 -11.90 -3.38
N ASP A 74 -17.11 -12.51 -2.34
CA ASP A 74 -16.35 -13.03 -1.19
C ASP A 74 -15.44 -11.97 -0.52
N TYR A 75 -15.89 -10.71 -0.50
CA TYR A 75 -15.18 -9.55 0.06
C TYR A 75 -14.48 -9.84 1.40
N ASP A 76 -15.18 -10.45 2.36
CA ASP A 76 -14.63 -10.71 3.70
C ASP A 76 -13.53 -11.78 3.70
N GLU A 77 -13.56 -12.73 2.76
CA GLU A 77 -12.47 -13.70 2.59
C GLU A 77 -11.25 -13.05 1.95
N TRP A 78 -11.47 -12.27 0.89
CA TRP A 78 -10.39 -11.51 0.24
C TRP A 78 -9.71 -10.53 1.19
N LEU A 79 -10.48 -9.80 1.99
CA LEU A 79 -9.93 -8.85 2.96
C LEU A 79 -9.05 -9.54 4.02
N LYS A 80 -9.38 -10.78 4.42
CA LYS A 80 -8.52 -11.58 5.32
C LYS A 80 -7.22 -11.95 4.62
N ARG A 81 -7.30 -12.45 3.39
CA ARG A 81 -6.12 -12.83 2.59
C ARG A 81 -5.16 -11.66 2.34
N PHE A 82 -5.69 -10.47 2.04
CA PHE A 82 -4.87 -9.28 1.85
C PHE A 82 -4.15 -8.83 3.13
N PHE A 83 -4.71 -9.12 4.30
CA PHE A 83 -4.15 -8.71 5.59
C PHE A 83 -3.20 -9.74 6.22
N GLU A 84 -3.33 -11.02 5.84
CA GLU A 84 -2.38 -12.06 6.26
C GLU A 84 -0.98 -11.73 5.76
N GLU A 85 0.05 -11.96 6.58
CA GLU A 85 1.44 -11.74 6.17
C GLU A 85 1.77 -12.68 5.00
N HIS A 86 2.14 -12.11 3.85
CA HIS A 86 2.50 -12.84 2.65
C HIS A 86 3.59 -12.13 1.87
N PHE A 87 4.19 -12.86 0.93
CA PHE A 87 5.21 -12.37 0.01
C PHE A 87 4.87 -12.85 -1.40
N HIS A 88 5.10 -11.98 -2.38
CA HIS A 88 4.99 -12.34 -3.79
C HIS A 88 6.40 -12.57 -4.35
N PRO A 89 6.76 -13.80 -4.77
CA PRO A 89 7.97 -13.98 -5.55
C PRO A 89 7.84 -13.17 -6.84
N GLU A 90 8.93 -12.50 -7.25
CA GLU A 90 8.97 -11.77 -8.52
C GLU A 90 8.50 -12.69 -9.65
N VAL A 91 7.54 -12.21 -10.43
CA VAL A 91 7.04 -12.87 -11.64
C VAL A 91 7.73 -12.27 -12.85
#